data_AF-A0A7S1NY73-F1
#
_entry.id   AF-A0A7S1NY73-F1
#
_cell.length_a   1.000
_cell.length_b   1.000
_cell.length_c   1.000
_cell.angle_alpha   90.00
_cell.angle_beta   90.00
_cell.angle_gamma   90.00
#
_symmetry.space_group_name_H-M   'P 1'
#
loop_
_entity.id
_entity.type
_entity.pdbx_description
1 polymer ?
#
loop_
_entity_poly.entity_id
_entity_poly.type
_entity_poly.pdbx_seq_one_letter_code
_entity_poly.pdbx_strand_id
1 'polypeptide(L)'
;SGDTPFVAGCGRFFEGTGKDMYRALVQVCGSLPPNTRVFCGHEYTVKSLQFALSVEPNNAALKQKMTWAQQRRHENLPTVPSTIAEELSYNPFMRVTQPSVALATGVSQSDPVAVMTKLRQMKDVF
;
A
#
# COMPACT_ATOMS: atom_id res chain seq x y z
N SER A 1 2.20 13.08 7.22
CA SER A 1 1.79 11.91 8.01
C SER A 1 3.03 11.23 8.55
N GLY A 2 3.03 10.83 9.82
CA GLY A 2 4.05 9.92 10.38
C GLY A 2 4.01 8.55 9.67
N ASP A 3 4.76 7.57 10.19
CA ASP A 3 5.02 6.25 9.58
C ASP A 3 3.79 5.34 9.30
N THR A 4 2.56 5.86 9.32
CA THR A 4 1.33 5.09 9.15
C THR A 4 1.01 4.81 7.67
N PRO A 5 0.68 5.79 6.79
CA PRO A 5 0.62 5.55 5.34
C PRO A 5 1.93 5.95 4.63
N PHE A 6 2.50 5.01 3.86
CA PHE A 6 3.50 5.28 2.82
C PHE A 6 2.84 5.19 1.45
N VAL A 7 3.39 5.88 0.44
CA VAL A 7 2.93 5.66 -0.95
C VAL A 7 3.14 4.18 -1.31
N ALA A 8 2.06 3.50 -1.69
CA ALA A 8 2.00 2.07 -2.01
C ALA A 8 2.39 1.12 -0.85
N GLY A 9 2.40 1.59 0.41
CA GLY A 9 2.78 0.78 1.55
C GLY A 9 2.15 1.21 2.87
N CYS A 10 2.58 0.55 3.93
CA CYS A 10 2.28 0.94 5.30
C CYS A 10 3.50 0.73 6.20
N GLY A 11 3.53 1.43 7.33
CA GLY A 11 4.52 1.21 8.37
C GLY A 11 4.59 -0.23 8.86
N ARG A 12 5.72 -0.57 9.48
CA ARG A 12 5.83 -1.80 10.26
C ARG A 12 4.93 -1.71 11.48
N PHE A 13 4.40 -2.85 11.92
CA PHE A 13 3.54 -2.92 13.09
C PHE A 13 4.39 -3.05 14.34
N PHE A 14 5.15 -2.00 14.69
CA PHE A 14 6.02 -2.05 15.87
C PHE A 14 5.22 -2.15 17.18
N GLU A 15 4.07 -1.46 17.26
CA GLU A 15 3.21 -1.42 18.45
C GLU A 15 1.72 -1.57 18.08
N GLY A 16 1.37 -2.51 17.17
CA GLY A 16 -0.02 -2.69 16.74
C GLY A 16 -0.30 -4.03 16.06
N THR A 17 -1.58 -4.33 15.85
CA THR A 17 -2.05 -5.56 15.19
C THR A 17 -2.50 -5.32 13.75
N GLY A 18 -2.66 -6.39 12.96
CA GLY A 18 -3.28 -6.29 11.63
C GLY A 18 -4.69 -5.69 11.66
N LYS A 19 -5.42 -5.85 12.77
CA LYS A 19 -6.74 -5.22 12.97
C LYS A 19 -6.63 -3.70 13.13
N ASP A 20 -5.64 -3.23 13.87
CA ASP A 20 -5.40 -1.80 14.05
C ASP A 20 -5.02 -1.13 12.74
N MET A 21 -4.16 -1.80 11.95
CA MET A 21 -3.78 -1.31 10.64
C MET A 21 -4.95 -1.33 9.64
N TYR A 22 -5.79 -2.37 9.67
CA TYR A 22 -7.01 -2.42 8.87
C TYR A 22 -7.94 -1.25 9.19
N ARG A 23 -8.18 -0.98 10.47
CA ARG A 23 -8.97 0.17 10.90
C ARG A 23 -8.36 1.48 10.42
N ALA A 24 -7.06 1.68 10.63
CA ALA A 24 -6.37 2.92 10.26
C ALA A 24 -6.38 3.18 8.75
N LEU A 25 -5.96 2.20 7.94
CA LEU A 25 -5.80 2.38 6.50
C LEU A 25 -7.11 2.27 5.74
N VAL A 26 -7.92 1.24 6.02
CA VAL A 26 -9.10 0.95 5.22
C VAL A 26 -10.29 1.75 5.70
N GLN A 27 -10.57 1.75 7.01
CA GLN A 27 -11.78 2.40 7.54
C GLN A 27 -11.59 3.91 7.72
N VAL A 28 -10.43 4.35 8.24
CA VAL A 28 -10.18 5.78 8.50
C VAL A 28 -9.60 6.47 7.27
N CYS A 29 -8.44 6.04 6.75
CA CYS A 29 -7.85 6.71 5.58
C CYS A 29 -8.65 6.46 4.30
N GLY A 30 -9.15 5.24 4.08
CA GLY A 30 -9.94 4.89 2.90
C GLY A 30 -11.31 5.60 2.80
N SER A 31 -11.82 6.18 3.89
CA SER A 31 -13.06 6.96 3.89
C SER A 31 -12.87 8.47 3.65
N LEU A 32 -11.61 8.92 3.54
CA LEU A 32 -11.31 10.31 3.21
C LEU A 32 -11.67 10.64 1.75
N PRO A 33 -11.88 11.93 1.41
CA PRO A 33 -12.14 12.33 0.03
C PRO A 33 -11.07 11.81 -0.95
N PRO A 34 -11.44 11.33 -2.15
CA PRO A 34 -10.49 10.71 -3.09
C PRO A 34 -9.29 11.60 -3.47
N ASN A 35 -9.49 12.93 -3.51
CA ASN A 35 -8.46 13.93 -3.82
C ASN A 35 -7.58 14.32 -2.61
N THR A 36 -7.78 13.71 -1.44
CA THR A 36 -6.96 13.97 -0.26
C THR A 36 -5.51 13.58 -0.54
N ARG A 37 -4.60 14.53 -0.34
CA ARG A 37 -3.16 14.33 -0.59
C ARG A 37 -2.49 13.57 0.56
N VAL A 38 -1.69 12.57 0.23
CA VAL A 38 -0.93 11.75 1.17
C VAL A 38 0.55 12.18 1.11
N PHE A 39 1.08 12.62 2.25
CA PHE A 39 2.47 13.09 2.40
C PHE A 39 3.23 12.22 3.41
N CYS A 40 3.88 11.16 2.93
CA CYS A 40 4.60 10.23 3.79
C CYS A 40 6.01 10.74 4.19
N GLY A 41 6.49 10.28 5.35
CA GLY A 41 7.76 10.74 5.94
C GLY A 41 9.03 10.16 5.31
N HIS A 42 8.92 9.14 4.46
CA HIS A 42 10.07 8.46 3.86
C HIS A 42 9.86 8.18 2.36
N GLU A 43 10.97 8.24 1.61
CA GLU A 43 11.02 7.98 0.17
C GLU A 43 11.22 6.47 -0.09
N TYR A 44 10.17 5.69 0.19
CA TYR A 44 10.14 4.23 0.02
C TYR A 44 9.25 3.76 -1.13
N THR A 45 8.81 4.68 -1.99
CA THR A 45 7.81 4.41 -3.02
C THR A 45 8.24 3.31 -3.99
N VAL A 46 9.46 3.33 -4.52
CA VAL A 46 9.93 2.31 -5.47
C VAL A 46 9.96 0.92 -4.83
N LYS A 47 10.52 0.78 -3.61
CA LYS A 47 10.54 -0.51 -2.90
C LYS A 47 9.14 -1.00 -2.54
N SER A 48 8.24 -0.09 -2.17
CA SER A 48 6.85 -0.44 -1.86
C SER A 48 6.09 -0.89 -3.10
N LEU A 49 6.32 -0.24 -4.25
CA LEU A 49 5.75 -0.63 -5.55
C LEU A 49 6.30 -1.98 -6.05
N GLN A 50 7.57 -2.29 -5.80
CA GLN A 50 8.15 -3.61 -6.11
C GLN A 50 7.42 -4.73 -5.34
N PHE A 51 7.23 -4.54 -4.03
CA PHE A 51 6.45 -5.49 -3.23
C PHE A 51 5.00 -5.58 -3.73
N ALA A 52 4.35 -4.44 -3.97
CA ALA A 52 2.98 -4.42 -4.46
C ALA A 52 2.83 -5.13 -5.82
N LEU A 53 3.81 -5.02 -6.73
CA LEU A 53 3.86 -5.77 -7.99
C LEU A 53 4.05 -7.28 -7.78
N SER A 54 4.73 -7.72 -6.71
CA SER A 54 4.77 -9.16 -6.36
C SER A 54 3.43 -9.69 -5.87
N VAL A 55 2.57 -8.83 -5.31
CA VAL A 55 1.22 -9.18 -4.83
C VAL A 55 0.21 -9.14 -5.97
N GLU A 56 0.23 -8.10 -6.81
CA GLU A 56 -0.69 -7.92 -7.93
C GLU A 56 0.08 -7.64 -9.24
N PRO A 57 0.75 -8.65 -9.85
CA PRO A 57 1.60 -8.46 -11.03
C PRO A 57 0.86 -7.99 -12.28
N ASN A 58 -0.47 -8.12 -12.30
CA ASN A 58 -1.33 -7.74 -13.42
C ASN A 58 -2.04 -6.39 -13.21
N ASN A 59 -1.83 -5.71 -12.09
CA ASN A 59 -2.44 -4.41 -11.83
C ASN A 59 -1.75 -3.31 -12.68
N ALA A 60 -2.50 -2.74 -13.63
CA ALA A 60 -1.98 -1.71 -14.54
C ALA A 60 -1.61 -0.41 -13.82
N ALA A 61 -2.35 -0.02 -12.77
CA ALA A 61 -2.06 1.17 -11.97
C ALA A 61 -0.70 1.03 -11.27
N LEU A 62 -0.37 -0.17 -10.77
CA LEU A 62 0.94 -0.45 -10.19
C LEU A 62 2.08 -0.30 -11.20
N LYS A 63 1.93 -0.86 -12.41
CA LYS A 63 2.94 -0.76 -13.46
C LYS A 63 3.19 0.69 -13.86
N GLN A 64 2.12 1.46 -14.07
CA GLN A 64 2.21 2.88 -14.40
C GLN A 64 2.88 3.68 -13.29
N LYS A 65 2.48 3.46 -12.03
CA LYS A 65 3.05 4.17 -10.87
C LYS A 65 4.52 3.81 -10.66
N MET A 66 4.93 2.57 -10.92
CA MET A 66 6.32 2.14 -10.86
C MET A 66 7.19 2.86 -11.90
N THR A 67 6.76 2.91 -13.16
CA THR A 67 7.47 3.66 -14.21
C THR A 67 7.59 5.14 -13.84
N TRP A 68 6.50 5.76 -13.37
CA TRP A 68 6.51 7.15 -12.92
C TRP A 68 7.48 7.38 -11.75
N ALA A 69 7.47 6.49 -10.74
CA ALA A 69 8.34 6.60 -9.58
C ALA A 69 9.81 6.45 -9.95
N GLN A 70 10.15 5.49 -10.83
CA GLN A 70 11.51 5.30 -11.31
C GLN A 70 12.03 6.53 -12.06
N GLN A 71 11.20 7.14 -12.92
CA GLN A 71 11.58 8.37 -13.64
C GLN A 71 11.84 9.52 -12.66
N ARG A 72 10.93 9.76 -11.70
CA ARG A 72 11.12 10.81 -10.69
C ARG A 72 12.40 10.61 -9.90
N ARG A 73 12.68 9.37 -9.47
CA ARG A 73 13.89 9.05 -8.71
C ARG A 73 15.16 9.21 -9.54
N HIS A 74 15.14 8.87 -10.82
CA HIS A 74 16.24 9.12 -11.74
C HIS A 74 16.53 10.63 -11.88
N GLU A 75 15.50 11.47 -11.83
CA GLU A 75 15.60 12.93 -11.84
C GLU A 75 15.86 13.55 -10.45
N ASN A 76 16.11 12.75 -9.40
CA ASN A 76 16.22 13.19 -8.00
C ASN A 76 15.00 13.97 -7.46
N LEU A 77 13.83 13.74 -8.04
CA LEU A 77 12.57 14.34 -7.60
C LEU A 77 11.87 13.46 -6.54
N PRO A 78 11.11 14.07 -5.61
CA PRO A 78 10.31 13.33 -4.65
C PRO A 78 9.12 12.64 -5.32
N THR A 79 8.69 11.52 -4.75
CA THR A 79 7.51 10.77 -5.21
C THR A 79 6.23 11.07 -4.41
N VAL A 80 6.28 12.12 -3.59
CA VAL A 80 5.15 12.67 -2.85
C VAL A 80 4.66 13.99 -3.47
N PRO A 81 3.38 14.36 -3.26
CA PRO A 81 2.32 13.55 -2.65
C PRO A 81 1.70 12.54 -3.62
N SER A 82 1.04 11.52 -3.07
CA SER A 82 -0.02 10.77 -3.77
C SER A 82 -1.41 11.23 -3.31
N THR A 83 -2.46 10.57 -3.76
CA THR A 83 -3.85 10.79 -3.32
C THR A 83 -4.49 9.51 -2.78
N ILE A 84 -5.56 9.63 -2.00
CA ILE A 84 -6.33 8.46 -1.52
C ILE A 84 -6.87 7.62 -2.70
N ALA A 85 -7.34 8.27 -3.77
CA ALA A 85 -7.77 7.58 -4.99
C ALA A 85 -6.66 6.71 -5.59
N GLU A 86 -5.44 7.25 -5.66
CA GLU A 86 -4.26 6.54 -6.13
C GLU A 86 -3.92 5.36 -5.21
N GLU A 87 -3.87 5.56 -3.90
CA GLU A 87 -3.56 4.48 -2.95
C GLU A 87 -4.58 3.34 -3.01
N LEU A 88 -5.88 3.62 -3.17
CA LEU A 88 -6.91 2.59 -3.36
C LEU A 88 -6.72 1.78 -4.67
N SER A 89 -6.03 2.36 -5.66
CA SER A 89 -5.77 1.71 -6.96
C SER A 89 -4.59 0.73 -6.93
N TYR A 90 -3.58 0.97 -6.11
CA TYR A 90 -2.32 0.21 -6.16
C TYR A 90 -1.75 -0.25 -4.81
N ASN A 91 -2.18 0.30 -3.67
CA ASN A 91 -1.60 -0.03 -2.37
C ASN A 91 -2.22 -1.34 -1.84
N PRO A 92 -1.46 -2.45 -1.73
CA PRO A 92 -2.01 -3.74 -1.35
C PRO A 92 -2.64 -3.71 0.05
N PHE A 93 -2.13 -2.88 0.96
CA PHE A 93 -2.68 -2.73 2.32
C PHE A 93 -4.02 -1.97 2.35
N MET A 94 -4.28 -1.10 1.37
CA MET A 94 -5.60 -0.45 1.22
C MET A 94 -6.57 -1.30 0.37
N ARG A 95 -6.09 -2.40 -0.20
CA ARG A 95 -6.81 -3.28 -1.13
C ARG A 95 -7.06 -4.68 -0.58
N VAL A 96 -6.97 -4.88 0.74
CA VAL A 96 -7.10 -6.20 1.39
C VAL A 96 -8.47 -6.86 1.21
N THR A 97 -9.49 -6.12 0.76
CA THR A 97 -10.81 -6.65 0.40
C THR A 97 -10.91 -7.13 -1.06
N GLN A 98 -9.89 -6.86 -1.88
CA GLN A 98 -9.86 -7.26 -3.28
C GLN A 98 -9.53 -8.76 -3.39
N PRO A 99 -10.26 -9.52 -4.24
CA PRO A 99 -10.00 -10.94 -4.44
C PRO A 99 -8.56 -11.26 -4.86
N SER A 100 -7.97 -10.41 -5.71
CA SER A 100 -6.58 -10.55 -6.18
C SER A 100 -5.57 -10.53 -5.03
N VAL A 101 -5.77 -9.64 -4.07
CA VAL A 101 -4.88 -9.49 -2.90
C VAL A 101 -5.05 -10.66 -1.94
N ALA A 102 -6.30 -11.06 -1.66
CA ALA A 102 -6.58 -12.23 -0.84
C ALA A 102 -5.95 -13.51 -1.43
N LEU A 103 -6.11 -13.71 -2.74
CA LEU A 103 -5.51 -14.83 -3.47
C LEU A 103 -3.97 -14.86 -3.32
N ALA A 104 -3.30 -13.72 -3.48
CA ALA A 104 -1.84 -13.61 -3.36
C ALA A 104 -1.34 -13.96 -1.93
N THR A 105 -2.17 -13.76 -0.91
CA THR A 105 -1.84 -14.12 0.48
C THR A 105 -2.17 -15.57 0.84
N GLY A 106 -3.02 -16.24 0.06
CA GLY A 106 -3.57 -17.56 0.40
C GLY A 106 -4.59 -17.53 1.55
N VAL A 107 -5.05 -16.34 1.96
CA VAL A 107 -6.04 -16.14 3.02
C VAL A 107 -7.42 -15.97 2.41
N SER A 108 -8.48 -16.42 3.11
CA SER A 108 -9.85 -16.21 2.68
C SER A 108 -10.17 -14.72 2.51
N GLN A 109 -10.82 -14.37 1.39
CA GLN A 109 -11.28 -13.00 1.13
C GLN A 109 -12.29 -12.50 2.20
N SER A 110 -12.98 -13.41 2.89
CA SER A 110 -13.91 -13.07 3.97
C SER A 110 -13.23 -12.54 5.24
N ASP A 111 -11.89 -12.60 5.33
CA ASP A 111 -11.12 -12.11 6.47
C ASP A 111 -10.03 -11.10 6.05
N PRO A 112 -10.42 -9.82 5.81
CA PRO A 112 -9.47 -8.79 5.41
C PRO A 112 -8.41 -8.47 6.48
N VAL A 113 -8.67 -8.79 7.75
CA VAL A 113 -7.70 -8.59 8.83
C VAL A 113 -6.59 -9.65 8.78
N ALA A 114 -6.95 -10.90 8.48
CA ALA A 114 -5.97 -11.95 8.23
C ALA A 114 -5.17 -11.67 6.94
N VAL A 115 -5.81 -11.17 5.87
CA VAL A 115 -5.12 -10.74 4.64
C VAL A 115 -4.11 -9.62 4.95
N MET A 116 -4.52 -8.58 5.71
CA MET A 116 -3.65 -7.50 6.15
C MET A 116 -2.43 -8.01 6.93
N THR A 117 -2.66 -8.93 7.86
CA THR A 117 -1.59 -9.53 8.69
C THR A 117 -0.61 -10.32 7.81
N LYS A 118 -1.12 -11.12 6.88
CA LYS A 118 -0.29 -11.93 5.99
C LYS A 118 0.52 -11.07 5.02
N LEU A 119 -0.06 -10.03 4.44
CA LEU A 119 0.68 -9.06 3.60
C LEU A 119 1.83 -8.41 4.36
N ARG A 120 1.61 -8.05 5.64
CA ARG A 120 2.66 -7.44 6.45
C ARG A 120 3.83 -8.41 6.65
N GLN A 121 3.54 -9.67 6.99
CA GLN A 121 4.54 -10.73 7.13
C GLN A 121 5.31 -10.95 5.82
N MET A 122 4.63 -10.98 4.68
CA MET A 122 5.26 -11.11 3.37
C MET A 122 6.20 -9.93 3.08
N LYS A 123 5.78 -8.69 3.38
CA LYS A 123 6.59 -7.49 3.16
C LYS A 123 7.78 -7.38 4.11
N ASP A 124 7.71 -7.99 5.29
CA ASP A 124 8.80 -7.95 6.28
C ASP A 124 9.99 -8.81 5.89
N VAL A 125 9.79 -9.80 5.01
CA VAL A 125 10.82 -10.71 4.48
C VAL A 125 11.13 -10.49 2.99
N PHE A 126 10.58 -9.44 2.37
CA PHE A 126 10.81 -9.04 0.98
C PHE A 126 11.94 -8.01 0.87
#